data_AF-A0A2E8YK61-F1
#
_entry.id   AF-A0A2E8YK61-F1
#
_cell.length_a   1.000
_cell.length_b   1.000
_cell.length_c   1.000
_cell.angle_alpha   90.00
_cell.angle_beta   90.00
_cell.angle_gamma   90.00
#
_symmetry.space_group_name_H-M   'P 1'
#
loop_
_entity.id
_entity.type
_entity.pdbx_description
1 polymer ?
#
loop_
_entity_poly.entity_id
_entity_poly.type
_entity_poly.pdbx_seq_one_letter_code
_entity_poly.pdbx_strand_id
1 'polypeptide(L)'
;MRRNVALLAMSQALLQSGNALLIASSGLVGLVLAPSPAFAAVALGIQFLCTMLLTLPASLLMQSIGRRAGFLLGTALGFSGAALFSTGVYLQSFTLFCLGAPLFGSFNAFGQYYRFAAADVSTESFRSRAISLVLATGIVAAFLGPNLANWTRDVVGSYSFLGSYLSLCVLTVVATLVLVWIRIPKTFGRGVETT
;
A
#
# COMPACT_ATOMS: atom_id res chain seq x y z
N MET A 1 12.28 13.79 14.66
CA MET A 1 12.70 13.55 13.25
C MET A 1 12.95 12.07 12.95
N ARG A 2 13.93 11.39 13.57
CA ARG A 2 14.27 9.98 13.26
C ARG A 2 13.10 8.99 13.44
N ARG A 3 12.28 9.15 14.48
CA ARG A 3 11.12 8.29 14.75
C ARG A 3 10.05 8.37 13.65
N ASN A 4 9.78 9.57 13.12
CA ASN A 4 8.81 9.74 12.03
C ASN A 4 9.31 9.14 10.71
N VAL A 5 10.60 9.29 10.41
CA VAL A 5 11.23 8.65 9.24
C VAL A 5 11.16 7.14 9.35
N ALA A 6 11.45 6.57 10.52
CA ALA A 6 11.34 5.13 10.76
C ALA A 6 9.90 4.62 10.59
N LEU A 7 8.90 5.34 11.12
CA LEU A 7 7.49 4.95 10.98
C LEU A 7 7.01 5.04 9.51
N LEU A 8 7.43 6.07 8.76
CA LEU A 8 7.15 6.18 7.32
C LEU A 8 7.85 5.08 6.50
N ALA A 9 9.07 4.72 6.89
CA ALA A 9 9.80 3.59 6.29
C ALA A 9 9.07 2.26 6.56
N MET A 10 8.56 2.06 7.77
CA MET A 10 7.75 0.89 8.13
C MET A 10 6.45 0.85 7.32
N SER A 11 5.72 1.96 7.21
CA SER A 11 4.48 1.99 6.40
C SER A 11 4.76 1.71 4.93
N GLN A 12 5.85 2.21 4.36
CA GLN A 12 6.27 1.87 3.01
C GLN A 12 6.66 0.39 2.87
N ALA A 13 7.34 -0.18 3.87
CA ALA A 13 7.70 -1.60 3.89
C ALA A 13 6.44 -2.49 3.90
N LEU A 14 5.46 -2.14 4.72
CA LEU A 14 4.16 -2.83 4.81
C LEU A 14 3.42 -2.75 3.47
N LEU A 15 3.43 -1.59 2.83
CA LEU A 15 2.79 -1.38 1.53
C LEU A 15 3.46 -2.21 0.43
N GLN A 16 4.79 -2.18 0.35
CA GLN A 16 5.56 -2.99 -0.58
C GLN A 16 5.37 -4.48 -0.34
N SER A 17 5.26 -4.91 0.92
CA SER A 17 5.04 -6.32 1.28
C SER A 17 3.66 -6.78 0.80
N GLY A 18 2.63 -5.97 1.04
CA GLY A 18 1.28 -6.24 0.56
C GLY A 18 1.20 -6.26 -0.97
N ASN A 19 1.89 -5.34 -1.65
CA ASN A 19 1.94 -5.32 -3.11
C ASN A 19 2.65 -6.55 -3.68
N ALA A 20 3.80 -6.95 -3.11
CA ALA A 20 4.52 -8.15 -3.51
C ALA A 20 3.70 -9.43 -3.29
N LEU A 21 3.01 -9.53 -2.14
CA LEU A 21 2.06 -10.60 -1.86
C LEU A 21 0.97 -10.64 -2.91
N LEU A 22 0.36 -9.48 -3.19
CA LEU A 22 -0.75 -9.38 -4.14
C LEU A 22 -0.32 -9.75 -5.55
N ILE A 23 0.86 -9.34 -6.02
CA ILE A 23 1.40 -9.75 -7.32
C ILE A 23 1.59 -11.27 -7.36
N ALA A 24 2.15 -11.87 -6.31
CA ALA A 24 2.38 -13.31 -6.23
C ALA A 24 1.07 -14.13 -6.15
N SER A 25 0.09 -13.67 -5.37
CA SER A 25 -1.18 -14.38 -5.16
C SER A 25 -2.24 -14.10 -6.22
N SER A 26 -2.27 -12.88 -6.77
CA SER A 26 -3.25 -12.45 -7.77
C SER A 26 -3.19 -13.27 -9.03
N GLY A 27 -2.02 -13.70 -9.48
CA GLY A 27 -1.91 -14.55 -10.67
C GLY A 27 -2.62 -15.90 -10.46
N LEU A 28 -2.41 -16.51 -9.28
CA LEU A 28 -2.99 -17.80 -8.96
C LEU A 28 -4.48 -17.70 -8.63
N VAL A 29 -4.90 -16.71 -7.83
CA VAL A 29 -6.31 -16.45 -7.53
C VAL A 29 -7.07 -16.02 -8.78
N GLY A 30 -6.44 -15.22 -9.65
CA GLY A 30 -6.99 -14.85 -10.94
C GLY A 30 -7.26 -16.07 -11.81
N LEU A 31 -6.38 -17.08 -11.83
CA LEU A 31 -6.62 -18.32 -12.57
C LEU A 31 -7.74 -19.19 -11.98
N VAL A 32 -7.95 -19.13 -10.67
CA VAL A 32 -8.99 -19.92 -9.98
C VAL A 32 -10.37 -19.25 -10.08
N LEU A 33 -10.44 -17.92 -9.98
CA LEU A 33 -11.70 -17.17 -10.00
C LEU A 33 -12.12 -16.71 -11.40
N ALA A 34 -11.18 -16.51 -12.33
CA ALA A 34 -11.53 -15.91 -13.61
C ALA A 34 -12.29 -16.90 -14.51
N PRO A 35 -13.33 -16.43 -15.22
CA PRO A 35 -14.03 -17.24 -16.22
C PRO A 35 -13.13 -17.63 -17.40
N SER A 36 -12.02 -16.91 -17.62
CA SER A 36 -11.00 -17.30 -18.57
C SER A 36 -9.59 -16.88 -18.08
N PRO A 37 -8.54 -17.63 -18.44
CA PRO A 37 -7.16 -17.32 -18.03
C PRO A 37 -6.68 -15.95 -18.54
N ALA A 38 -7.27 -15.42 -19.61
CA ALA A 38 -6.98 -14.08 -20.12
C ALA A 38 -7.38 -12.97 -19.13
N PHE A 39 -8.40 -13.20 -18.29
CA PHE A 39 -8.84 -12.23 -17.27
C PHE A 39 -8.06 -12.32 -15.95
N ALA A 40 -7.20 -13.33 -15.76
CA ALA A 40 -6.48 -13.53 -14.51
C ALA A 40 -5.61 -12.33 -14.10
N ALA A 41 -5.04 -11.60 -15.07
CA ALA A 41 -4.21 -10.43 -14.85
C ALA A 41 -4.99 -9.10 -14.84
N VAL A 42 -6.31 -9.10 -15.09
CA VAL A 42 -7.08 -7.86 -15.25
C VAL A 42 -7.17 -7.07 -13.95
N ALA A 43 -7.28 -7.74 -12.80
CA ALA A 43 -7.24 -7.07 -11.50
C ALA A 43 -5.91 -6.31 -11.28
N LEU A 44 -4.77 -6.92 -11.61
CA LEU A 44 -3.46 -6.26 -11.55
C LEU A 44 -3.39 -5.10 -12.55
N GLY A 45 -3.88 -5.28 -13.78
CA GLY A 45 -3.94 -4.22 -14.78
C GLY A 45 -4.75 -3.00 -14.30
N ILE A 46 -5.93 -3.24 -13.73
CA ILE A 46 -6.79 -2.19 -13.15
C ILE A 46 -6.07 -1.50 -12.00
N GLN A 47 -5.40 -2.25 -11.12
CA GLN A 47 -4.65 -1.68 -10.01
C GLN A 47 -3.58 -0.70 -10.50
N PHE A 48 -2.77 -1.08 -11.48
CA PHE A 48 -1.73 -0.21 -12.04
C PHE A 48 -2.31 0.98 -12.80
N LEU A 49 -3.36 0.78 -13.61
CA LEU A 49 -4.06 1.86 -14.29
C LEU A 49 -4.63 2.89 -13.30
N CYS A 50 -5.32 2.43 -12.26
CA CYS A 50 -5.82 3.29 -11.20
C CYS A 50 -4.68 3.98 -10.47
N THR A 51 -3.59 3.29 -10.15
CA THR A 51 -2.41 3.91 -9.52
C THR A 51 -1.89 5.06 -10.38
N MET A 52 -1.74 4.85 -11.69
CA MET A 52 -1.28 5.89 -12.63
C MET A 52 -2.25 7.09 -12.68
N LEU A 53 -3.55 6.82 -12.84
CA LEU A 53 -4.58 7.86 -12.91
C LEU A 53 -4.70 8.66 -11.59
N LEU A 54 -4.55 7.98 -10.45
CA LEU A 54 -4.73 8.57 -9.12
C LEU A 54 -3.46 9.19 -8.55
N THR A 55 -2.28 8.92 -9.10
CA THR A 55 -1.03 9.51 -8.61
C THR A 55 -1.07 11.04 -8.66
N LEU A 56 -1.50 11.63 -9.78
CA LEU A 56 -1.62 13.08 -9.92
C LEU A 56 -2.66 13.71 -8.97
N PRO A 57 -3.93 13.27 -8.93
CA PRO A 57 -4.92 13.84 -8.01
C PRO A 57 -4.58 13.55 -6.55
N ALA A 58 -3.93 12.43 -6.22
CA ALA A 58 -3.45 12.16 -4.87
C ALA A 58 -2.41 13.21 -4.41
N SER A 59 -1.52 13.63 -5.32
CA SER A 59 -0.57 14.72 -5.07
C SER A 59 -1.28 16.03 -4.73
N LEU A 60 -2.24 16.43 -5.57
CA LEU A 60 -2.98 17.68 -5.43
C LEU A 60 -3.85 17.67 -4.17
N LEU A 61 -4.48 16.53 -3.88
CA LEU A 61 -5.27 16.32 -2.67
C LEU A 61 -4.36 16.43 -1.42
N MET A 62 -3.19 15.80 -1.42
CA MET A 62 -2.23 15.94 -0.31
C MET A 62 -1.76 17.38 -0.11
N GLN A 63 -1.69 18.19 -1.17
CA GLN A 63 -1.41 19.62 -1.06
C GLN A 63 -2.59 20.39 -0.47
N SER A 64 -3.84 20.05 -0.80
CA SER A 64 -5.03 20.80 -0.37
C SER A 64 -5.53 20.45 1.04
N ILE A 65 -5.73 19.16 1.35
CA ILE A 65 -6.24 18.71 2.67
C ILE A 65 -5.12 18.44 3.69
N GLY A 66 -3.87 18.56 3.25
CA GLY A 66 -2.68 18.27 4.04
C GLY A 66 -2.31 16.79 4.07
N ARG A 67 -1.01 16.54 4.20
CA ARG A 67 -0.41 15.19 4.13
C ARG A 67 -1.02 14.16 5.05
N ARG A 68 -1.31 14.53 6.31
CA ARG A 68 -1.85 13.58 7.29
C ARG A 68 -3.23 13.06 6.86
N ALA A 69 -4.11 13.95 6.39
CA ALA A 69 -5.44 13.57 5.92
C ALA A 69 -5.35 12.73 4.63
N GLY A 70 -4.45 13.09 3.70
CA GLY A 70 -4.19 12.28 2.50
C GLY A 70 -3.72 10.86 2.81
N PHE A 71 -2.79 10.69 3.76
CA PHE A 71 -2.36 9.34 4.17
C PHE A 71 -3.46 8.54 4.88
N LEU A 72 -4.29 9.20 5.69
CA LEU A 72 -5.42 8.55 6.36
C LEU A 72 -6.48 8.06 5.35
N LEU A 73 -6.78 8.87 4.33
CA LEU A 73 -7.68 8.48 3.24
C LEU A 73 -7.08 7.33 2.42
N GLY A 74 -5.80 7.41 2.07
CA GLY A 74 -5.11 6.33 1.35
C GLY A 74 -5.17 5.01 2.10
N THR A 75 -4.94 5.02 3.42
CA THR A 75 -5.02 3.81 4.25
C THR A 75 -6.44 3.28 4.39
N ALA A 76 -7.45 4.15 4.53
CA ALA A 76 -8.85 3.73 4.51
C ALA A 76 -9.23 3.05 3.18
N LEU A 77 -8.79 3.60 2.04
CA LEU A 77 -8.98 2.99 0.72
C LEU A 77 -8.25 1.64 0.62
N GLY A 78 -7.01 1.55 1.14
CA GLY A 78 -6.23 0.31 1.18
C GLY A 78 -6.91 -0.79 1.99
N PHE A 79 -7.44 -0.45 3.17
CA PHE A 79 -8.19 -1.38 4.01
C PHE A 79 -9.47 -1.86 3.30
N SER A 80 -10.25 -0.95 2.72
CA SER A 80 -11.45 -1.32 1.94
C SER A 80 -11.11 -2.21 0.75
N GLY A 81 -10.01 -1.93 0.05
CA GLY A 81 -9.51 -2.76 -1.05
C GLY A 81 -9.10 -4.16 -0.58
N ALA A 82 -8.36 -4.25 0.53
CA ALA A 82 -7.97 -5.52 1.14
C ALA A 82 -9.20 -6.35 1.58
N ALA A 83 -10.19 -5.70 2.21
CA ALA A 83 -11.44 -6.33 2.62
C ALA A 83 -12.26 -6.84 1.42
N LEU A 84 -12.30 -6.07 0.32
CA LEU A 84 -12.94 -6.48 -0.93
C LEU A 84 -12.22 -7.65 -1.57
N PHE A 85 -10.88 -7.67 -1.57
CA PHE A 85 -10.13 -8.82 -2.04
C PHE A 85 -10.41 -10.07 -1.22
N SER A 86 -10.39 -9.97 0.12
CA SER A 86 -10.70 -11.09 1.01
C SER A 86 -12.12 -11.61 0.79
N THR A 87 -13.10 -10.69 0.66
CA THR A 87 -14.50 -11.05 0.39
C THR A 87 -14.68 -11.66 -1.00
N GLY A 88 -13.98 -11.14 -2.01
CA GLY A 88 -13.99 -11.67 -3.37
C GLY A 88 -13.47 -13.09 -3.45
N VAL A 89 -12.38 -13.38 -2.73
CA VAL A 89 -11.83 -14.75 -2.62
C VAL A 89 -12.79 -15.66 -1.84
N TYR A 90 -13.39 -15.18 -0.75
CA TYR A 90 -14.35 -15.96 0.04
C TYR A 90 -15.58 -16.35 -0.79
N LEU A 91 -16.15 -15.40 -1.53
CA LEU A 91 -17.32 -15.61 -2.38
C LEU A 91 -16.99 -16.21 -3.76
N GLN A 92 -15.71 -16.48 -4.05
CA GLN A 92 -15.23 -16.92 -5.37
C GLN A 92 -15.72 -16.01 -6.52
N SER A 93 -15.84 -14.71 -6.27
CA SER A 93 -16.40 -13.73 -7.22
C SER A 93 -15.30 -12.85 -7.82
N PHE A 94 -15.02 -13.07 -9.10
CA PHE A 94 -14.04 -12.30 -9.86
C PHE A 94 -14.37 -10.80 -9.90
N THR A 95 -15.64 -10.42 -9.96
CA THR A 95 -16.07 -9.02 -10.01
C THR A 95 -15.72 -8.28 -8.71
N LEU A 96 -15.98 -8.89 -7.54
CA LEU A 96 -15.61 -8.28 -6.26
C LEU A 96 -14.08 -8.14 -6.13
N PHE A 97 -13.34 -9.14 -6.60
CA PHE A 97 -11.89 -9.10 -6.62
C PHE A 97 -11.38 -7.93 -7.48
N CYS A 98 -11.94 -7.74 -8.68
CA CYS A 98 -11.63 -6.60 -9.55
C CYS A 98 -12.04 -5.25 -8.96
N LEU A 99 -13.10 -5.18 -8.15
CA LEU A 99 -13.50 -3.96 -7.45
C LEU A 99 -12.53 -3.58 -6.31
N GLY A 100 -11.82 -4.55 -5.73
CA GLY A 100 -10.77 -4.28 -4.74
C GLY A 100 -9.50 -3.66 -5.35
N ALA A 101 -9.17 -4.00 -6.59
CA ALA A 101 -8.00 -3.51 -7.32
C ALA A 101 -7.86 -1.97 -7.42
N PRO A 102 -8.89 -1.20 -7.84
CA PRO A 102 -8.79 0.25 -7.94
C PRO A 102 -8.55 0.92 -6.58
N LEU A 103 -9.18 0.40 -5.51
CA LEU A 103 -9.01 0.90 -4.15
C LEU A 103 -7.60 0.67 -3.63
N PHE A 104 -7.06 -0.54 -3.85
CA PHE A 104 -5.69 -0.84 -3.49
C PHE A 104 -4.67 -0.08 -4.37
N GLY A 105 -4.99 0.17 -5.65
CA GLY A 105 -4.21 1.03 -6.53
C GLY A 105 -4.16 2.48 -6.03
N SER A 106 -5.28 2.98 -5.53
CA SER A 106 -5.35 4.31 -4.88
C SER A 106 -4.40 4.37 -3.69
N PHE A 107 -4.44 3.34 -2.82
CA PHE A 107 -3.52 3.21 -1.70
C PHE A 107 -2.05 3.17 -2.13
N ASN A 108 -1.74 2.44 -3.21
CA ASN A 108 -0.39 2.38 -3.78
C ASN A 108 0.08 3.76 -4.26
N ALA A 109 -0.79 4.53 -4.92
CA ALA A 109 -0.51 5.89 -5.36
C ALA A 109 -0.12 6.80 -4.17
N PHE A 110 -0.89 6.78 -3.08
CA PHE A 110 -0.54 7.49 -1.84
C PHE A 110 0.77 6.97 -1.23
N GLY A 111 1.02 5.67 -1.33
CA GLY A 111 2.23 5.01 -0.86
C GLY A 111 3.53 5.55 -1.46
N GLN A 112 3.50 5.89 -2.76
CA GLN A 112 4.66 6.48 -3.45
C GLN A 112 5.08 7.84 -2.87
N TYR A 113 4.19 8.52 -2.13
CA TYR A 113 4.49 9.78 -1.47
C TYR A 113 5.20 9.61 -0.11
N TYR A 114 5.27 8.41 0.47
CA TYR A 114 5.98 8.19 1.74
C TYR A 114 7.46 8.55 1.65
N ARG A 115 8.14 8.23 0.55
CA ARG A 115 9.55 8.59 0.34
C ARG A 115 9.78 10.11 0.34
N PHE A 116 8.84 10.88 -0.22
CA PHE A 116 8.89 12.34 -0.23
C PHE A 116 8.52 12.92 1.14
N ALA A 117 7.58 12.30 1.85
CA ALA A 117 7.25 12.70 3.23
C ALA A 117 8.38 12.43 4.20
N ALA A 118 9.08 11.31 4.06
CA ALA A 118 10.26 11.00 4.86
C ALA A 118 11.38 12.01 4.59
N ALA A 119 11.59 12.35 3.31
CA ALA A 119 12.57 13.35 2.88
C ALA A 119 12.29 14.75 3.47
N ASP A 120 11.03 15.14 3.60
CA ASP A 120 10.67 16.48 4.12
C ASP A 120 10.75 16.57 5.64
N VAL A 121 10.63 15.45 6.35
CA VAL A 121 10.76 15.40 7.83
C VAL A 121 12.22 15.23 8.27
N SER A 122 13.13 14.94 7.34
CA SER A 122 14.58 14.84 7.59
C SER A 122 15.31 16.16 7.31
N THR A 123 16.36 16.44 8.07
CA THR A 123 17.29 17.55 7.82
C THR A 123 17.93 17.43 6.42
N GLU A 124 18.28 18.55 5.80
CA GLU A 124 18.83 18.62 4.44
C GLU A 124 20.02 17.67 4.20
N SER A 125 20.91 17.55 5.18
CA SER A 125 22.06 16.63 5.17
C SER A 125 21.70 15.14 5.28
N PHE A 126 20.52 14.82 5.83
CA PHE A 126 20.05 13.44 6.05
C PHE A 126 18.98 12.98 5.05
N ARG A 127 18.53 13.87 4.15
CA ARG A 127 17.44 13.62 3.19
C ARG A 127 17.74 12.45 2.25
N SER A 128 18.93 12.44 1.65
CA SER A 128 19.35 11.36 0.74
C SER A 128 19.43 10.00 1.46
N ARG A 129 19.97 9.97 2.69
CA ARG A 129 20.01 8.75 3.52
C ARG A 129 18.62 8.28 3.93
N ALA A 130 17.70 9.18 4.27
CA ALA A 130 16.33 8.83 4.65
C ALA A 130 15.58 8.18 3.48
N ILE A 131 15.70 8.75 2.27
CA ILE A 131 15.08 8.17 1.06
C ILE A 131 15.67 6.78 0.77
N SER A 132 17.00 6.64 0.81
CA SER A 132 17.66 5.36 0.58
C SER A 132 17.23 4.29 1.60
N LEU A 133 17.11 4.65 2.89
CA LEU A 133 16.68 3.73 3.94
C LEU A 133 15.23 3.28 3.75
N VAL A 134 14.36 4.19 3.32
CA VAL A 134 12.95 3.92 3.01
C VAL A 134 12.82 3.03 1.76
N LEU A 135 13.66 3.22 0.74
CA LEU A 135 13.69 2.35 -0.44
C LEU A 135 14.27 0.97 -0.12
N ALA A 136 15.26 0.89 0.78
CA ALA A 136 15.87 -0.36 1.21
C ALA A 136 14.87 -1.30 1.93
N THR A 137 13.82 -0.76 2.56
CA THR A 137 12.76 -1.59 3.15
C THR A 137 12.00 -2.42 2.11
N GLY A 138 12.02 -2.02 0.84
CA GLY A 138 11.44 -2.77 -0.27
C GLY A 138 12.08 -4.14 -0.46
N ILE A 139 13.38 -4.28 -0.17
CA ILE A 139 14.09 -5.57 -0.25
C ILE A 139 13.56 -6.51 0.83
N VAL A 140 13.51 -6.03 2.09
CA VAL A 140 12.96 -6.80 3.20
C VAL A 140 11.51 -7.19 2.93
N ALA A 141 10.72 -6.25 2.41
CA ALA A 141 9.33 -6.46 2.02
C ALA A 141 9.14 -7.49 0.91
N ALA A 142 10.06 -7.54 -0.07
CA ALA A 142 10.00 -8.52 -1.16
C ALA A 142 10.25 -9.95 -0.67
N PHE A 143 11.05 -10.15 0.39
CA PHE A 143 11.21 -11.45 1.02
C PHE A 143 10.05 -11.76 1.97
N LEU A 144 9.63 -10.80 2.80
CA LEU A 144 8.59 -11.00 3.80
C LEU A 144 7.20 -11.21 3.17
N GLY A 145 6.84 -10.45 2.14
CA GLY A 145 5.49 -10.46 1.55
C GLY A 145 5.06 -11.86 1.06
N PRO A 146 5.76 -12.47 0.09
CA PRO A 146 5.44 -13.79 -0.41
C PRO A 146 5.65 -14.92 0.61
N ASN A 147 6.65 -14.82 1.50
CA ASN A 147 6.84 -15.82 2.55
C ASN A 147 5.69 -15.82 3.56
N LEU A 148 5.22 -14.64 3.96
CA LEU A 148 4.05 -14.50 4.81
C LEU A 148 2.79 -15.01 4.09
N ALA A 149 2.67 -14.76 2.79
CA ALA A 149 1.60 -15.30 1.97
C ALA A 149 1.59 -16.83 1.99
N ASN A 150 2.75 -17.47 1.79
CA ASN A 150 2.91 -18.92 1.79
C ASN A 150 2.69 -19.54 3.18
N TRP A 151 3.27 -18.96 4.23
CA TRP A 151 3.10 -19.46 5.59
C TRP A 151 1.65 -19.38 6.05
N THR A 152 0.91 -18.34 5.67
CA THR A 152 -0.51 -18.19 6.02
C THR A 152 -1.45 -18.89 5.03
N ARG A 153 -0.95 -19.38 3.89
CA ARG A 153 -1.77 -20.04 2.86
C ARG A 153 -2.37 -21.36 3.35
N ASP A 154 -1.60 -22.13 4.13
CA ASP A 154 -1.96 -23.47 4.57
C ASP A 154 -2.59 -23.51 5.98
N VAL A 155 -2.59 -22.39 6.70
CA VAL A 155 -3.16 -22.30 8.06
C VAL A 155 -4.69 -22.38 8.05
N VAL A 156 -5.34 -21.97 6.96
CA VAL A 156 -6.80 -22.06 6.78
C VAL A 156 -7.11 -23.19 5.80
N GLY A 157 -7.04 -24.43 6.29
CA GLY A 157 -7.14 -25.68 5.54
C GLY A 157 -8.46 -25.97 4.77
N SER A 158 -9.27 -24.96 4.45
CA SER A 158 -10.51 -25.12 3.65
C SER A 158 -10.66 -24.14 2.48
N TYR A 159 -9.85 -23.07 2.40
CA TYR A 159 -9.84 -22.15 1.24
C TYR A 159 -8.41 -21.69 0.94
N SER A 160 -7.78 -22.34 -0.05
CA SER A 160 -6.48 -21.90 -0.59
C SER A 160 -6.53 -20.41 -0.91
N PHE A 161 -5.53 -19.64 -0.44
CA PHE A 161 -5.37 -18.18 -0.58
C PHE A 161 -6.16 -17.26 0.35
N LEU A 162 -7.21 -17.72 1.04
CA LEU A 162 -7.96 -16.86 1.94
C LEU A 162 -7.07 -16.29 3.06
N GLY A 163 -6.17 -17.12 3.60
CA GLY A 163 -5.19 -16.72 4.62
C GLY A 163 -4.16 -15.70 4.12
N SER A 164 -3.78 -15.74 2.85
CA SER A 164 -2.86 -14.76 2.25
C SER A 164 -3.52 -13.37 2.13
N TYR A 165 -4.81 -13.32 1.76
CA TYR A 165 -5.56 -12.05 1.69
C TYR A 165 -5.96 -11.51 3.06
N LEU A 166 -6.24 -12.37 4.03
CA LEU A 166 -6.36 -11.99 5.44
C LEU A 166 -5.07 -11.36 5.97
N SER A 167 -3.91 -11.93 5.60
CA SER A 167 -2.60 -11.32 5.93
C SER A 167 -2.46 -9.94 5.29
N LEU A 168 -2.95 -9.75 4.06
CA LEU A 168 -2.97 -8.45 3.39
C LEU A 168 -3.86 -7.42 4.13
N CYS A 169 -5.03 -7.85 4.65
CA CYS A 169 -5.86 -7.04 5.55
C CYS A 169 -5.11 -6.67 6.83
N VAL A 170 -4.45 -7.62 7.47
CA VAL A 170 -3.66 -7.37 8.70
C VAL A 170 -2.52 -6.39 8.41
N LEU A 171 -1.79 -6.55 7.30
CA LEU A 171 -0.72 -5.63 6.89
C LEU A 171 -1.25 -4.21 6.66
N THR A 172 -2.41 -4.06 6.01
CA THR A 172 -3.02 -2.74 5.79
C THR A 172 -3.54 -2.12 7.09
N VAL A 173 -4.10 -2.91 8.01
CA VAL A 173 -4.50 -2.46 9.35
C VAL A 173 -3.27 -2.02 10.17
N VAL A 174 -2.20 -2.81 10.16
CA VAL A 174 -0.94 -2.48 10.86
C VAL A 174 -0.32 -1.22 10.26
N ALA A 175 -0.31 -1.08 8.92
CA ALA A 175 0.15 0.14 8.27
C ALA A 175 -0.67 1.37 8.68
N THR A 176 -2.00 1.21 8.80
CA THR A 176 -2.92 2.25 9.27
C THR A 176 -2.64 2.63 10.73
N LEU A 177 -2.47 1.66 11.62
CA LEU A 177 -2.13 1.85 13.03
C LEU A 177 -0.80 2.59 13.18
N VAL A 178 0.23 2.16 12.44
CA VAL A 178 1.54 2.82 12.39
C VAL A 178 1.37 4.28 11.94
N LEU A 179 0.56 4.53 10.92
CA LEU A 179 0.29 5.88 10.41
C LEU A 179 -0.46 6.78 11.39
N VAL A 180 -1.43 6.25 12.13
CA VAL A 180 -2.17 7.01 13.16
C VAL A 180 -1.22 7.48 14.27
N TRP A 181 -0.18 6.70 14.56
CA TRP A 181 0.88 7.06 15.50
C TRP A 181 1.89 8.08 14.95
N ILE A 182 1.92 8.32 13.64
CA ILE A 182 2.77 9.35 13.04
C ILE A 182 2.15 10.73 13.28
N ARG A 183 2.81 11.54 14.11
CA ARG A 183 2.61 13.00 14.09
C ARG A 183 3.46 13.60 12.98
N ILE A 184 2.85 13.79 11.80
CA ILE A 184 3.42 14.66 10.77
C ILE A 184 3.19 16.11 11.24
N PRO A 185 4.24 16.88 11.63
CA PRO A 185 4.06 18.28 11.96
C PRO A 185 3.54 19.05 10.74
N LYS A 186 2.56 19.93 10.96
CA LYS A 186 2.11 20.93 9.97
C LYS A 186 3.22 21.96 9.78
N THR A 187 4.26 21.65 9.00
CA THR A 187 5.24 22.68 8.63
C THR A 187 5.16 22.89 7.12
N PHE A 188 4.30 23.81 6.72
CA PHE A 188 4.52 24.57 5.49
C PHE A 188 4.88 26.00 5.92
N GLY A 189 6.11 26.15 6.40
CA GLY A 189 6.78 27.45 6.43
C GLY A 189 7.62 27.53 5.16
N ARG A 190 7.00 27.88 4.03
CA ARG A 190 7.77 28.51 2.96
C ARG A 190 7.97 29.94 3.43
N GLY A 191 9.15 30.21 3.99
CA GLY A 191 9.67 31.56 4.04
C GLY A 191 9.73 32.05 2.60
N VAL A 192 8.83 32.97 2.26
CA VAL A 192 9.08 33.89 1.16
C VAL A 192 10.14 34.82 1.69
N GLU A 193 11.38 34.54 1.32
CA GLU A 193 12.51 35.42 1.52
C GLU A 193 12.18 36.73 0.80
N THR A 194 11.92 37.78 1.59
CA THR A 194 11.87 39.16 1.15
C THR A 194 13.29 39.61 0.84
N THR A 195 13.57 39.91 -0.42
CA THR A 195 14.60 40.86 -0.85
C THR A 195 14.11 41.58 -2.08
#